data_AF-A0A978VC42-F1
#
_entry.id   AF-A0A978VC42-F1
#
_cell.length_a   1.000
_cell.length_b   1.000
_cell.length_c   1.000
_cell.angle_alpha   90.00
_cell.angle_beta   90.00
_cell.angle_gamma   90.00
#
_symmetry.space_group_name_H-M   'P 1'
#
loop_
_entity.id
_entity.type
_entity.pdbx_description
1 polymer ?
#
loop_
_entity_poly.entity_id
_entity_poly.type
_entity_poly.pdbx_seq_one_letter_code
_entity_poly.pdbx_strand_id
1 'polypeptide(L)' 'MNCMESDQEALIDFKNGLHDPVNRLSSWKGSNCCHWPGISCENTTGAVIGVDLRNPRPTGYDDESLARSCFSKASCD' A
#
# COMPACT_ATOMS: atom_id res chain seq x y z
N MET A 1 1.47 -20.14 5.03
CA MET A 1 1.78 -19.81 6.44
C MET A 1 0.79 -18.76 6.93
N ASN A 2 0.24 -18.96 8.12
CA ASN A 2 -0.65 -17.99 8.76
C ASN A 2 0.12 -17.29 9.86
N CYS A 3 -0.30 -16.06 10.17
CA CYS A 3 0.24 -15.32 11.29
C CYS A 3 -0.52 -15.64 12.58
N MET A 4 -0.01 -15.15 13.70
CA MET A 4 -0.70 -15.24 14.99
C MET A 4 -2.00 -14.45 14.94
N GLU A 5 -3.02 -14.91 15.66
CA GLU A 5 -4.32 -14.24 15.74
C GLU A 5 -4.20 -12.80 16.26
N SER A 6 -3.35 -12.59 17.27
CA SER A 6 -3.04 -11.26 17.80
C SER A 6 -2.40 -10.33 16.75
N ASP A 7 -1.53 -10.87 15.89
CA ASP A 7 -0.91 -10.09 14.82
C ASP A 7 -1.94 -9.73 13.75
N GLN A 8 -2.83 -10.67 13.42
CA GLN A 8 -3.91 -10.43 12.49
C GLN A 8 -4.85 -9.32 12.99
N GLU A 9 -5.29 -9.39 14.24
CA GLU A 9 -6.13 -8.36 14.87
C GLU A 9 -5.43 -6.99 14.85
N ALA A 10 -4.17 -6.93 15.30
CA ALA A 10 -3.39 -5.70 15.30
C ALA A 10 -3.24 -5.10 13.90
N LEU A 11 -3.05 -5.92 12.86
CA LEU A 11 -2.95 -5.45 11.48
C LEU A 11 -4.28 -4.93 10.92
N ILE A 12 -5.41 -5.53 11.32
CA ILE A 12 -6.74 -5.04 10.93
C ILE A 12 -7.04 -3.71 11.62
N ASP A 13 -6.72 -3.57 12.90
CA ASP A 13 -6.85 -2.29 13.63
C ASP A 13 -5.95 -1.22 13.02
N PHE A 14 -4.70 -1.58 12.73
CA PHE A 14 -3.75 -0.70 12.04
C PHE A 14 -4.30 -0.23 10.68
N LYS A 15 -4.83 -1.15 9.85
CA LYS A 15 -5.49 -0.81 8.57
C LYS A 15 -6.65 0.17 8.76
N ASN A 16 -7.51 -0.08 9.74
CA ASN A 16 -8.69 0.77 10.00
C ASN A 16 -8.30 2.17 10.51
N GLY A 17 -7.13 2.29 11.15
CA GLY A 17 -6.57 3.56 11.61
C GLY A 17 -5.92 4.41 10.52
N LEU A 18 -5.76 3.90 9.29
CA LEU A 18 -5.07 4.60 8.20
C LEU A 18 -6.06 5.21 7.19
N HIS A 19 -5.75 6.42 6.74
CA HIS A 19 -6.39 6.99 5.56
C HIS A 19 -5.74 6.42 4.30
N ASP A 20 -6.42 5.47 3.65
CA ASP A 20 -5.95 4.75 2.45
C ASP A 20 -6.78 5.11 1.20
N PRO A 21 -6.59 6.31 0.61
CA PRO A 21 -7.42 6.78 -0.50
C PRO A 21 -7.25 5.97 -1.78
N VAL A 22 -6.13 5.24 -1.92
CA VAL A 22 -5.79 4.42 -3.09
C VAL A 22 -6.06 2.93 -2.87
N ASN A 23 -6.69 2.56 -1.75
CA ASN A 23 -7.07 1.17 -1.42
C ASN A 23 -5.89 0.18 -1.43
N ARG A 24 -4.68 0.61 -1.03
CA ARG A 24 -3.49 -0.26 -0.94
C ARG A 24 -3.71 -1.45 0.00
N LEU A 25 -4.43 -1.23 1.09
CA LEU A 25 -4.68 -2.22 2.13
C LEU A 25 -5.97 -3.01 1.90
N SER A 26 -6.66 -2.80 0.77
CA SER A 26 -7.91 -3.51 0.46
C SER A 26 -7.75 -5.03 0.36
N SER A 27 -6.54 -5.49 0.02
CA SER A 27 -6.17 -6.91 -0.06
C SER A 27 -5.94 -7.57 1.29
N TRP A 28 -5.80 -6.79 2.37
CA TRP A 28 -5.61 -7.31 3.72
C TRP A 28 -6.96 -7.77 4.29
N LYS A 29 -7.26 -9.05 4.05
CA LYS A 29 -8.48 -9.74 4.49
C LYS A 29 -8.23 -11.24 4.66
N GLY A 30 -9.01 -11.89 5.53
CA GLY A 30 -8.86 -13.32 5.87
C GLY A 30 -7.77 -13.58 6.92
N SER A 31 -7.43 -14.85 7.14
CA SER A 31 -6.54 -15.28 8.23
C SER A 31 -5.06 -15.47 7.84
N ASN A 32 -4.75 -15.34 6.55
CA ASN A 32 -3.43 -15.69 6.01
C ASN A 32 -2.53 -14.45 5.88
N CYS A 33 -2.39 -13.64 6.95
CA CYS A 33 -1.81 -12.29 6.81
C CYS A 33 -0.36 -12.25 6.33
N CYS A 34 0.43 -13.31 6.53
CA CYS A 34 1.77 -13.43 5.95
C CYS A 34 1.81 -13.44 4.41
N HIS A 35 0.67 -13.61 3.73
CA HIS A 35 0.57 -13.48 2.27
C HIS A 35 -0.01 -12.14 1.82
N TRP A 36 -0.36 -11.27 2.77
CA TRP A 36 -0.80 -9.93 2.41
C TRP A 36 0.39 -9.13 1.86
N PRO A 37 0.18 -8.33 0.79
CA PRO A 37 1.23 -7.49 0.25
C PRO A 37 1.81 -6.57 1.33
N GLY A 38 3.15 -6.55 1.43
CA GLY A 38 3.88 -5.72 2.37
C GLY A 38 4.05 -6.32 3.77
N ILE A 39 3.48 -7.49 4.07
CA ILE A 39 3.70 -8.18 5.36
C ILE A 39 4.91 -9.10 5.27
N SER A 40 5.80 -9.01 6.25
CA SER A 40 6.92 -9.94 6.45
C SER A 40 6.70 -10.73 7.74
N CYS A 41 6.80 -12.05 7.65
CA CYS A 41 6.66 -12.95 8.80
C CYS A 41 7.96 -13.72 9.07
N GLU A 42 8.17 -14.10 10.33
CA GLU A 42 9.16 -15.10 10.70
C GLU A 42 8.67 -16.50 10.31
N ASN A 43 9.52 -17.26 9.61
CA ASN A 43 9.13 -18.51 8.95
C ASN A 43 8.76 -19.67 9.89
N THR A 44 9.05 -19.59 11.19
CA THR A 44 8.80 -20.71 12.11
C THR A 44 7.58 -20.46 12.97
N THR A 45 7.48 -19.26 13.54
CA THR A 45 6.37 -18.87 14.43
C THR A 45 5.20 -18.25 13.68
N GLY A 46 5.42 -17.74 12.46
CA GLY A 46 4.43 -16.92 11.75
C GLY A 46 4.28 -15.52 12.34
N ALA A 47 5.13 -15.11 13.29
CA ALA A 47 5.09 -13.78 13.87
C ALA A 47 5.34 -12.72 12.80
N VAL A 48 4.52 -11.65 12.80
CA VAL A 48 4.74 -10.51 11.91
C VAL A 48 5.93 -9.70 12.39
N ILE A 49 6.97 -9.63 11.57
CA ILE A 49 8.23 -8.95 11.89
C ILE A 49 8.43 -7.65 11.10
N GLY A 50 7.54 -7.36 10.15
CA GLY A 50 7.63 -6.13 9.36
C GLY A 50 6.38 -5.83 8.54
N VAL A 51 6.12 -4.53 8.39
CA VAL A 51 5.07 -3.98 7.53
C VAL A 51 5.71 -2.95 6.59
N ASP A 52 5.61 -3.18 5.29
CA ASP A 52 6.10 -2.29 4.24
C ASP A 52 4.93 -1.66 3.47
N LEU A 53 4.72 -0.38 3.74
CA LEU A 53 3.73 0.44 3.05
C LEU A 53 4.34 1.38 2.02
N ARG A 54 5.61 1.19 1.63
CA ARG A 54 6.27 2.09 0.68
C ARG A 54 5.49 2.18 -0.62
N ASN A 55 5.41 3.40 -1.15
CA ASN A 55 4.77 3.64 -2.42
C ASN A 55 5.69 3.13 -3.55
N PRO A 56 5.31 2.09 -4.32
CA PRO A 56 6.14 1.59 -5.40
C PRO A 56 6.24 2.60 -6.56
N ARG A 57 5.32 3.57 -6.61
CA ARG A 57 5.41 4.75 -7.46
C ARG A 57 5.76 5.93 -6.58
N PRO A 58 7.05 6.28 -6.35
CA PRO A 58 7.34 7.60 -5.84
C PRO A 58 6.62 8.56 -6.77
N THR A 59 5.69 9.36 -6.24
CA THR A 59 5.20 10.51 -7.00
C THR A 59 6.42 11.40 -7.14
N GLY A 60 7.13 11.25 -8.25
CA GLY A 60 7.71 12.41 -8.88
C GLY A 60 6.53 13.35 -9.06
N TYR A 61 6.43 14.37 -8.22
CA TYR A 61 5.64 15.54 -8.57
C TYR A 61 6.38 16.26 -9.70
N ASP A 62 6.44 15.60 -10.85
CA ASP A 62 6.56 16.19 -12.16
C ASP A 62 5.15 16.03 -12.73
N ASP A 63 4.35 17.06 -12.50
CA ASP A 63 3.02 17.17 -13.08
C ASP A 63 3.15 17.22 -14.62
N GLU A 64 3.24 16.05 -15.25
CA GLU A 64 3.24 15.89 -16.70
C GLU A 64 1.87 16.26 -17.32
N SER A 65 0.85 16.50 -16.49
CA SER A 65 -0.44 17.03 -16.93
C SER A 65 -0.38 18.55 -17.18
N LEU A 66 0.38 19.31 -16.39
CA LEU A 66 0.69 20.72 -16.63
C LEU A 66 1.69 20.89 -17.77
N ALA A 67 2.64 19.95 -17.93
CA ALA A 67 3.58 19.96 -19.05
C ALA A 67 2.91 19.68 -20.41
N ARG A 68 1.80 18.92 -20.43
CA ARG A 68 1.03 18.63 -21.65
C ARG A 68 0.03 19.72 -22.04
N SER A 69 -0.13 20.79 -21.26
CA SER A 69 -1.08 21.86 -21.58
C SER A 69 -0.67 22.74 -22.79
N CYS A 70 0.57 22.63 -23.29
CA CYS A 70 1.04 23.38 -24.46
C CYS A 70 1.67 22.55 -25.59
N PHE A 71 1.53 21.22 -25.62
CA PHE A 71 2.09 20.40 -26.71
C PHE A 71 1.25 20.33 -27.99
N SER A 72 0.04 20.89 -27.97
CA SER A 72 -0.75 21.11 -29.18
C SER A 72 -1.48 22.45 -29.09
N LYS A 73 -0.71 23.53 -28.98
CA LYS A 73 -1.20 24.83 -29.41
C LYS A 73 -0.37 25.32 -30.58
N ALA A 74 -0.86 24.99 -31.77
CA ALA A 74 -0.91 25.97 -32.84
C ALA A 74 -1.97 27.07 -32.57
N SER A 75 -2.37 27.32 -31.30
CA SER A 75 -3.22 28.46 -30.93
C SER A 75 -3.24 28.70 -29.42
N CYS A 76 -2.23 29.39 -28.88
CA CYS A 76 -2.45 30.26 -27.72
C CYS A 76 -3.09 31.55 -28.25
N ASP A 77 -4.40 31.51 -28.50
CA ASP A 77 -5.34 32.63 -28.43
C ASP A 77 -6.49 32.16 -27.52
#